data_AF-A0A935EFY0-F1
#
_entry.id   AF-A0A935EFY0-F1
#
_cell.length_a   1.000
_cell.length_b   1.000
_cell.length_c   1.000
_cell.angle_alpha   90.00
_cell.angle_beta   90.00
_cell.angle_gamma   90.00
#
_symmetry.space_group_name_H-M   'P 1'
#
loop_
_entity.id
_entity.type
_entity.pdbx_description
1 polymer ?
#
loop_
_entity_poly.entity_id
_entity_poly.type
_entity_poly.pdbx_seq_one_letter_code
_entity_poly.pdbx_strand_id
1 'polypeptide(L)'
;MLSERRRALLILNGIGLLVTALLIGWFYMFFLLGAIDLWPFIQDVPVKIAGDRRAWNMAHLEAITNGTLLIAIGAAGGYIRLGDRAQAWLFWSSLAFAWLFTLPAFANAAFGTRGLEFGGGPFPGDVTINNIIFVFGWPPMIGVHIAFPLMLWGAWQHVRHMRGGQ
;
A
#
# COMPACT_ATOMS: atom_id res chain seq x y z
N MET A 1 -0.34 15.65 -19.28
CA MET A 1 0.10 15.66 -17.87
C MET A 1 -1.03 15.09 -17.04
N LEU A 2 -0.77 14.54 -15.85
CA LEU A 2 -1.87 14.09 -14.98
C LEU A 2 -2.78 15.27 -14.63
N SER A 3 -4.10 15.06 -14.71
CA SER A 3 -5.07 16.09 -14.31
C SER A 3 -4.93 16.43 -12.82
N GLU A 4 -5.21 17.69 -12.48
CA GLU A 4 -5.12 18.20 -11.10
C GLU A 4 -5.96 17.36 -10.13
N ARG A 5 -7.19 17.02 -10.53
CA ARG A 5 -8.06 16.12 -9.75
C ARG A 5 -7.40 14.77 -9.45
N ARG A 6 -6.77 14.12 -10.44
CA ARG A 6 -6.11 12.82 -10.23
C ARG A 6 -4.89 12.95 -9.32
N ARG A 7 -4.10 14.03 -9.47
CA ARG A 7 -2.95 14.31 -8.59
C ARG A 7 -3.38 14.52 -7.15
N ALA A 8 -4.41 15.34 -6.92
CA ALA A 8 -4.97 15.59 -5.59
C ALA A 8 -5.52 14.31 -4.96
N LEU A 9 -6.23 13.48 -5.72
CA LEU A 9 -6.75 12.20 -5.24
C LEU A 9 -5.64 11.20 -4.89
N LEU A 10 -4.55 11.14 -5.67
CA LEU A 10 -3.38 10.31 -5.33
C LEU A 10 -2.74 10.76 -4.01
N ILE A 11 -2.54 12.08 -3.85
CA ILE A 11 -2.00 12.65 -2.60
C ILE A 11 -2.93 12.34 -1.43
N LEU A 12 -4.24 12.53 -1.58
CA LEU A 12 -5.22 12.25 -0.54
C LEU A 12 -5.20 10.77 -0.11
N ASN A 13 -5.16 9.85 -1.08
CA ASN A 13 -5.05 8.41 -0.79
C ASN A 13 -3.71 8.07 -0.13
N GLY A 14 -2.63 8.72 -0.56
CA GLY A 14 -1.32 8.55 0.07
C GLY A 14 -1.30 9.01 1.53
N ILE A 15 -1.92 10.16 1.84
CA ILE A 15 -2.14 10.61 3.22
C ILE A 15 -3.01 9.60 3.99
N GLY A 16 -4.08 9.07 3.38
CA GLY A 16 -4.91 8.03 3.98
C GLY A 16 -4.14 6.76 4.34
N LEU A 17 -3.16 6.36 3.51
CA LEU A 17 -2.25 5.26 3.81
C LEU A 17 -1.26 5.59 4.92
N LEU A 18 -0.78 6.83 5.04
CA LEU A 18 0.04 7.26 6.18
C LEU A 18 -0.76 7.28 7.49
N VAL A 19 -2.04 7.67 7.44
CA VAL A 19 -2.96 7.53 8.59
C VAL A 19 -3.17 6.06 8.93
N THR A 20 -3.33 5.20 7.92
CA THR A 20 -3.40 3.73 8.11
C THR A 20 -2.11 3.20 8.74
N ALA A 21 -0.95 3.68 8.31
CA ALA A 21 0.34 3.32 8.88
C ALA A 21 0.42 3.67 10.37
N LEU A 22 -0.03 4.86 10.76
CA LEU A 22 -0.10 5.27 12.17
C LEU A 22 -0.95 4.27 12.98
N LEU A 23 -2.14 3.90 12.48
CA LEU A 23 -3.01 2.94 13.16
C LEU A 23 -2.34 1.56 13.27
N ILE A 24 -1.74 1.04 12.19
CA ILE A 24 -1.01 -0.23 12.21
C ILE A 24 0.19 -0.16 13.18
N GLY A 25 0.87 0.99 13.25
CA GLY A 25 1.96 1.24 14.19
C GLY A 25 1.51 1.11 15.65
N TRP A 26 0.32 1.61 15.99
CA TRP A 26 -0.29 1.40 17.31
C TRP A 26 -0.55 -0.09 17.60
N PHE A 27 -1.17 -0.81 16.67
CA PHE A 27 -1.38 -2.26 16.82
C PHE A 27 -0.06 -3.01 17.01
N TYR A 28 0.95 -2.65 16.22
CA TYR A 28 2.27 -3.27 16.31
C TYR A 28 2.95 -2.97 17.65
N MET A 29 2.83 -1.73 18.16
CA MET A 29 3.33 -1.36 19.47
C MET A 29 2.70 -2.23 20.57
N PHE A 30 1.37 -2.34 20.60
CA PHE A 30 0.67 -3.19 21.58
C PHE A 30 1.01 -4.67 21.41
N PHE A 31 1.22 -5.13 20.18
CA PHE A 31 1.69 -6.49 19.90
C PHE A 31 3.08 -6.73 20.53
N LEU A 32 4.01 -5.78 20.40
CA LEU A 32 5.34 -5.89 20.97
C LEU A 32 5.33 -5.85 22.49
N LEU A 33 4.46 -5.03 23.10
CA LEU A 33 4.31 -4.92 24.55
C LEU A 33 3.57 -6.12 25.15
N GLY A 34 2.67 -6.78 24.40
CA GLY A 34 1.76 -7.79 24.94
C GLY A 34 0.65 -7.21 25.82
N ALA A 35 0.54 -5.88 25.88
CA ALA A 35 -0.44 -5.14 26.65
C ALA A 35 -0.76 -3.81 25.95
N ILE A 36 -1.96 -3.29 26.20
CA ILE A 36 -2.29 -1.89 25.96
C ILE A 36 -1.82 -1.11 27.19
N ASP A 37 -0.77 -0.31 26.98
CA ASP A 37 -0.21 0.58 27.97
C ASP A 37 -0.10 1.99 27.38
N LEU A 38 -0.94 2.89 27.90
CA LEU A 38 -1.08 4.30 27.53
C LEU A 38 -0.93 5.15 28.79
N TRP A 39 0.28 5.14 29.34
CA TRP A 39 0.62 5.90 30.52
C TRP A 39 0.30 7.40 30.35
N PRO A 40 -0.24 8.08 31.38
CA PRO A 40 -0.57 7.57 32.71
C PRO A 40 -1.97 6.97 32.86
N PHE A 41 -2.80 6.97 31.82
CA PHE A 41 -4.26 6.78 31.94
C PHE A 41 -4.74 5.34 31.86
N ILE A 42 -4.12 4.52 31.00
CA ILE A 42 -4.45 3.09 30.85
C ILE A 42 -3.13 2.34 31.02
N GLN A 43 -3.05 1.39 31.93
CA GLN A 43 -1.82 0.68 32.26
C GLN A 43 -2.07 -0.82 32.24
N ASP A 44 -1.13 -1.57 31.67
CA ASP A 44 -1.02 -3.03 31.74
C ASP A 44 -2.30 -3.82 31.41
N VAL A 45 -3.09 -3.39 30.42
CA VAL A 45 -4.25 -4.17 29.95
C VAL A 45 -3.75 -5.29 29.04
N PRO A 46 -3.71 -6.57 29.44
CA PRO A 46 -3.05 -7.61 28.67
C PRO A 46 -3.81 -7.91 27.38
N VAL A 47 -3.08 -8.03 26.26
CA VAL A 47 -3.67 -8.37 24.96
C VAL A 47 -2.89 -9.46 24.26
N LYS A 48 -3.61 -10.33 23.55
CA LYS A 48 -3.02 -11.33 22.67
C LYS A 48 -3.32 -10.97 21.23
N ILE A 49 -2.37 -10.32 20.58
CA ILE A 49 -2.47 -9.94 19.16
C ILE A 49 -1.74 -11.02 18.34
N ALA A 50 -2.40 -11.52 17.30
CA ALA A 50 -1.86 -12.58 16.45
C ALA A 50 -0.72 -12.08 15.56
N GLY A 51 -0.11 -13.02 14.81
CA GLY A 51 0.98 -12.75 13.88
C GLY A 51 2.35 -12.79 14.53
N ASP A 52 3.34 -12.27 13.81
CA ASP A 52 4.72 -12.18 14.29
C ASP A 52 5.33 -10.82 13.95
N ARG A 53 6.51 -10.58 14.53
CA ARG A 53 7.26 -9.32 14.33
C ARG A 53 7.45 -8.98 12.85
N ARG A 54 7.72 -10.00 12.02
CA ARG A 54 7.91 -9.82 10.58
C ARG A 54 6.62 -9.36 9.91
N ALA A 55 5.48 -9.98 10.24
CA ALA A 55 4.16 -9.64 9.68
C ALA A 55 3.80 -8.19 9.96
N TRP A 56 3.93 -7.77 11.22
CA TRP A 56 3.57 -6.42 11.65
C TRP A 56 4.53 -5.35 11.11
N ASN A 57 5.83 -5.65 11.05
CA ASN A 57 6.80 -4.79 10.35
C ASN A 57 6.40 -4.59 8.88
N MET A 58 6.05 -5.67 8.18
CA MET A 58 5.65 -5.60 6.78
C MET A 58 4.36 -4.79 6.62
N ALA A 59 3.32 -5.05 7.42
CA ALA A 59 2.07 -4.30 7.39
C ALA A 59 2.29 -2.79 7.58
N HIS A 60 3.13 -2.41 8.54
CA HIS A 60 3.45 -1.01 8.82
C HIS A 60 4.23 -0.37 7.67
N LEU A 61 5.26 -1.05 7.16
CA LEU A 61 6.08 -0.55 6.06
C LEU A 61 5.34 -0.49 4.73
N GLU A 62 4.44 -1.42 4.44
CA GLU A 62 3.60 -1.39 3.25
C GLU A 62 2.74 -0.12 3.24
N ALA A 63 2.11 0.23 4.37
CA ALA A 63 1.32 1.45 4.49
C ALA A 63 2.18 2.72 4.28
N ILE A 64 3.35 2.80 4.92
CA ILE A 64 4.27 3.95 4.79
C ILE A 64 4.76 4.09 3.34
N THR A 65 5.24 2.99 2.77
CA THR A 65 5.90 2.98 1.46
C THR A 65 4.89 3.30 0.37
N ASN A 66 3.74 2.64 0.36
CA ASN A 66 2.71 2.89 -0.63
C ASN A 66 2.07 4.28 -0.47
N GLY A 67 1.89 4.75 0.77
CA GLY A 67 1.40 6.11 1.03
C GLY A 67 2.35 7.17 0.48
N THR A 68 3.65 7.03 0.75
CA THR A 68 4.70 7.90 0.22
C THR A 68 4.76 7.85 -1.30
N LEU A 69 4.63 6.65 -1.88
CA LEU A 69 4.66 6.46 -3.33
C LEU A 69 3.48 7.16 -4.00
N LEU A 70 2.25 7.04 -3.48
CA LEU A 70 1.10 7.76 -4.05
C LEU A 70 1.27 9.28 -3.99
N ILE A 71 1.80 9.82 -2.88
CA ILE A 71 2.13 11.24 -2.75
C ILE A 71 3.17 11.64 -3.81
N ALA A 72 4.22 10.84 -3.98
CA ALA A 72 5.27 11.09 -4.96
C ALA A 72 4.72 11.08 -6.40
N ILE A 73 3.85 10.12 -6.75
CA ILE A 73 3.21 10.06 -8.07
C ILE A 73 2.32 11.28 -8.30
N GLY A 74 1.53 11.69 -7.31
CA GLY A 74 0.68 12.88 -7.39
C GLY A 74 1.51 14.18 -7.56
N ALA A 75 2.58 14.32 -6.77
CA ALA A 75 3.50 15.45 -6.84
C ALA A 75 4.21 15.51 -8.21
N ALA A 76 4.78 14.39 -8.65
CA ALA A 76 5.50 14.25 -9.92
C ALA A 76 4.58 14.27 -11.15
N GLY A 77 3.26 14.23 -10.98
CA GLY A 77 2.31 14.09 -12.09
C GLY A 77 2.35 15.21 -13.14
N GLY A 78 2.94 16.37 -12.82
CA GLY A 78 3.26 17.43 -13.79
C GLY A 78 4.31 17.02 -14.83
N TYR A 79 5.20 16.09 -14.49
CA TYR A 79 6.24 15.56 -15.37
C TYR A 79 5.81 14.28 -16.11
N ILE A 80 4.58 13.80 -15.89
CA ILE A 80 4.07 12.55 -16.49
C ILE A 80 3.11 12.91 -17.64
N ARG A 81 3.61 12.89 -18.89
CA ARG A 81 2.81 13.20 -20.07
C ARG A 81 2.15 11.93 -20.63
N LEU A 82 0.85 11.77 -20.35
CA LEU A 82 0.02 10.68 -20.84
C LEU A 82 -1.32 11.21 -21.38
N GLY A 83 -1.94 10.49 -22.32
CA GLY A 83 -3.33 10.72 -22.73
C GLY A 83 -4.35 10.27 -21.68
N ASP A 84 -5.61 10.66 -21.83
CA ASP A 84 -6.62 10.52 -20.76
C ASP A 84 -6.88 9.09 -20.32
N ARG A 85 -6.91 8.14 -21.28
CA ARG A 85 -7.07 6.71 -21.00
C ARG A 85 -5.88 6.17 -20.21
N ALA A 86 -4.65 6.49 -20.63
CA ALA A 86 -3.43 6.04 -19.95
C ALA A 86 -3.30 6.64 -18.54
N GLN A 87 -3.70 7.91 -18.36
CA GLN A 87 -3.78 8.50 -17.04
C GLN A 87 -4.84 7.81 -16.15
N ALA A 88 -5.97 7.39 -16.70
CA ALA A 88 -6.99 6.64 -15.95
C ALA A 88 -6.43 5.31 -15.45
N TRP A 89 -5.74 4.58 -16.34
CA TRP A 89 -5.07 3.32 -15.99
C TRP A 89 -4.01 3.53 -14.92
N LEU A 90 -3.13 4.52 -15.08
CA LEU A 90 -2.12 4.86 -14.07
C LEU A 90 -2.76 5.18 -12.71
N PHE A 91 -3.83 5.96 -12.69
CA PHE A 91 -4.51 6.33 -11.45
C PHE A 91 -5.08 5.10 -10.72
N TRP A 92 -5.89 4.29 -11.41
CA TRP A 92 -6.55 3.15 -10.80
C TRP A 92 -5.57 2.03 -10.45
N SER A 93 -4.55 1.79 -11.28
CA SER A 93 -3.52 0.80 -10.97
C SER A 93 -2.68 1.23 -9.76
N SER A 94 -2.42 2.54 -9.61
CA SER A 94 -1.74 3.09 -8.43
C SER A 94 -2.54 2.89 -7.15
N LEU A 95 -3.84 3.20 -7.17
CA LEU A 95 -4.71 2.97 -6.01
C LEU A 95 -4.82 1.47 -5.68
N ALA A 96 -4.97 0.63 -6.70
CA ALA A 96 -5.08 -0.81 -6.54
C ALA A 96 -3.83 -1.37 -5.85
N PHE A 97 -2.62 -1.07 -6.36
CA PHE A 97 -1.43 -1.61 -5.71
C PHE A 97 -1.22 -1.04 -4.30
N ALA A 98 -1.46 0.25 -4.11
CA ALA A 98 -1.14 0.90 -2.85
C ALA A 98 -2.03 0.39 -1.69
N TRP A 99 -3.34 0.29 -1.92
CA TRP A 99 -4.28 -0.20 -0.91
C TRP A 99 -4.26 -1.72 -0.78
N LEU A 100 -4.16 -2.45 -1.90
CA LEU A 100 -4.24 -3.92 -1.87
C LEU A 100 -2.90 -4.61 -1.61
N PHE A 101 -1.78 -3.89 -1.49
CA PHE A 101 -0.65 -4.41 -0.73
C PHE A 101 -0.79 -4.13 0.77
N THR A 102 -1.28 -2.94 1.15
CA THR A 102 -1.37 -2.51 2.55
C THR A 102 -2.40 -3.31 3.36
N LEU A 103 -3.66 -3.38 2.91
CA LEU A 103 -4.74 -4.02 3.68
C LEU A 103 -4.51 -5.54 3.83
N PRO A 104 -4.11 -6.28 2.79
CA PRO A 104 -3.76 -7.69 2.93
C PRO A 104 -2.54 -7.94 3.81
N ALA A 105 -1.53 -7.05 3.81
CA ALA A 105 -0.39 -7.16 4.73
C ALA A 105 -0.83 -7.02 6.19
N PHE A 106 -1.71 -6.06 6.50
CA PHE A 106 -2.35 -5.97 7.82
C PHE A 106 -3.17 -7.22 8.16
N ALA A 107 -4.01 -7.69 7.23
CA ALA A 107 -4.83 -8.89 7.45
C ALA A 107 -3.95 -10.13 7.74
N ASN A 108 -2.85 -10.30 6.99
CA ASN A 108 -1.87 -11.35 7.25
C ASN A 108 -1.30 -11.28 8.66
N ALA A 109 -0.96 -10.10 9.16
CA ALA A 109 -0.50 -9.93 10.53
C ALA A 109 -1.61 -10.25 11.55
N ALA A 110 -2.82 -9.73 11.33
CA ALA A 110 -3.95 -9.89 12.24
C ALA A 110 -4.50 -11.33 12.31
N PHE A 111 -4.37 -12.12 11.24
CA PHE A 111 -4.86 -13.51 11.18
C PHE A 111 -3.74 -14.55 11.23
N GLY A 112 -2.48 -14.12 11.34
CA GLY A 112 -1.32 -15.00 11.37
C GLY A 112 -1.05 -15.75 10.06
N THR A 113 -1.67 -15.33 8.95
CA THR A 113 -1.51 -15.93 7.61
C THR A 113 -0.40 -15.25 6.81
N ARG A 114 -0.14 -15.74 5.58
CA ARG A 114 0.77 -15.08 4.63
C ARG A 114 0.17 -14.70 3.29
N GLY A 115 -0.89 -15.38 2.83
CA GLY A 115 -1.54 -15.09 1.54
C GLY A 115 -0.60 -15.26 0.35
N LEU A 116 0.47 -16.06 0.48
CA LEU A 116 1.48 -16.26 -0.57
C LEU A 116 1.19 -17.47 -1.46
N GLU A 117 0.36 -18.40 -0.98
CA GLU A 117 0.06 -19.64 -1.66
C GLU A 117 -1.40 -20.02 -1.42
N PHE A 118 -2.13 -20.35 -2.49
CA PHE A 118 -3.47 -20.90 -2.36
C PHE A 118 -3.40 -22.30 -1.73
N GLY A 119 -4.13 -22.53 -0.65
CA GLY A 119 -4.06 -23.74 0.17
C GLY A 119 -3.29 -23.58 1.49
N GLY A 120 -2.73 -22.40 1.77
CA GLY A 120 -2.12 -22.09 3.08
C GLY A 120 -0.61 -22.29 3.17
N GLY A 121 0.00 -23.04 2.24
CA GLY A 121 1.45 -23.26 2.19
C GLY A 121 2.05 -23.76 3.51
N PRO A 122 3.35 -23.53 3.79
CA PRO A 122 3.98 -23.91 5.06
C PRO A 122 3.65 -22.96 6.22
N PHE A 123 2.68 -22.06 6.05
CA PHE A 123 2.43 -20.97 6.98
C PHE A 123 1.28 -21.29 7.94
N PRO A 124 1.32 -20.79 9.18
CA PRO A 124 0.22 -20.95 10.12
C PRO A 124 -1.01 -20.11 9.70
N GLY A 125 -2.12 -20.32 10.39
CA GLY A 125 -3.35 -19.55 10.23
C GLY A 125 -4.45 -20.30 9.48
N ASP A 126 -5.60 -19.63 9.32
CA ASP A 126 -6.75 -20.21 8.65
C ASP A 126 -6.57 -20.23 7.13
N VAL A 127 -6.75 -21.41 6.53
CA VAL A 127 -6.56 -21.63 5.08
C VAL A 127 -7.56 -20.81 4.25
N THR A 128 -8.79 -20.66 4.73
CA THR A 128 -9.82 -19.90 4.02
C THR A 128 -9.46 -18.43 3.99
N ILE A 129 -9.05 -17.86 5.13
CA ILE A 129 -8.58 -16.47 5.22
C ILE A 129 -7.35 -16.25 4.35
N ASN A 130 -6.38 -17.17 4.41
CA ASN A 130 -5.20 -17.12 3.56
C ASN A 130 -5.57 -17.09 2.06
N ASN A 131 -6.51 -17.92 1.63
CA ASN A 131 -6.93 -18.00 0.22
C ASN A 131 -7.62 -16.72 -0.25
N ILE A 132 -8.44 -16.10 0.61
CA ILE A 132 -9.05 -14.81 0.34
C ILE A 132 -7.94 -13.77 0.13
N ILE A 133 -7.00 -13.66 1.07
CA ILE A 133 -5.88 -12.71 1.00
C ILE A 133 -5.02 -12.96 -0.26
N PHE A 134 -4.75 -14.22 -0.60
CA PHE A 134 -4.02 -14.59 -1.82
C PHE A 134 -4.70 -14.05 -3.09
N VAL A 135 -6.02 -14.19 -3.20
CA VAL A 135 -6.78 -13.65 -4.34
C VAL A 135 -6.72 -12.12 -4.38
N PHE A 136 -6.77 -11.45 -3.22
CA PHE A 136 -6.57 -10.01 -3.13
C PHE A 136 -5.16 -9.55 -3.53
N GLY A 137 -4.17 -10.45 -3.58
CA GLY A 137 -2.82 -10.17 -4.08
C GLY A 137 -2.72 -10.02 -5.60
N TRP A 138 -3.73 -10.45 -6.37
CA TRP A 138 -3.70 -10.38 -7.83
C TRP A 138 -3.87 -8.96 -8.39
N PRO A 139 -4.92 -8.19 -8.00
CA PRO A 139 -5.07 -6.81 -8.45
C PRO A 139 -3.85 -5.90 -8.21
N PRO A 140 -3.20 -5.89 -7.02
CA PRO A 140 -2.03 -5.04 -6.79
C PRO A 140 -0.83 -5.49 -7.62
N MET A 141 -0.64 -6.80 -7.80
CA MET A 141 0.40 -7.35 -8.67
C MET A 141 0.21 -6.89 -10.12
N ILE A 142 -1.00 -7.00 -10.68
CA ILE A 142 -1.30 -6.46 -12.02
C ILE A 142 -1.12 -4.94 -12.04
N GLY A 143 -1.57 -4.26 -10.98
CA GLY A 143 -1.51 -2.81 -10.82
C GLY A 143 -0.09 -2.26 -10.95
N VAL A 144 0.89 -2.83 -10.24
CA VAL A 144 2.29 -2.36 -10.35
C VAL A 144 2.86 -2.51 -11.76
N HIS A 145 2.55 -3.62 -12.44
CA HIS A 145 3.01 -3.88 -13.80
C HIS A 145 2.32 -2.98 -14.85
N ILE A 146 1.23 -2.31 -14.51
CA ILE A 146 0.61 -1.27 -15.35
C ILE A 146 1.15 0.11 -14.97
N ALA A 147 1.18 0.43 -13.67
CA ALA A 147 1.52 1.76 -13.18
C ALA A 147 2.95 2.17 -13.56
N PHE A 148 3.95 1.33 -13.24
CA PHE A 148 5.35 1.69 -13.44
C PHE A 148 5.72 1.88 -14.92
N PRO A 149 5.31 1.00 -15.86
CA PRO A 149 5.55 1.25 -17.28
C PRO A 149 4.89 2.52 -17.80
N LEU A 150 3.66 2.84 -17.36
CA LEU A 150 2.99 4.09 -17.74
C LEU A 150 3.69 5.32 -17.17
N MET A 151 4.18 5.26 -15.93
CA MET A 151 4.97 6.36 -15.35
C MET A 151 6.26 6.58 -16.12
N LEU A 152 7.00 5.50 -16.41
CA LEU A 152 8.24 5.56 -17.18
C LEU A 152 7.99 6.14 -18.56
N TRP A 153 6.98 5.62 -19.26
CA TRP A 153 6.59 6.10 -20.58
C TRP A 153 6.18 7.58 -20.55
N GLY A 154 5.35 7.98 -19.58
CA GLY A 154 4.89 9.36 -19.46
C GLY A 154 6.00 10.36 -19.12
N ALA A 155 6.93 9.97 -18.25
CA ALA A 155 8.12 10.77 -17.95
C ALA A 155 9.05 10.88 -19.17
N TRP A 156 9.26 9.77 -19.90
CA TRP A 156 10.03 9.78 -21.14
C TRP A 156 9.42 10.69 -22.22
N GLN A 157 8.10 10.63 -22.40
CA GLN A 157 7.40 11.53 -23.33
C GLN A 157 7.58 13.00 -22.95
N HIS A 158 7.60 13.32 -21.65
CA HIS A 158 7.85 14.67 -21.18
C HIS A 158 9.27 15.15 -21.54
N VAL A 159 10.29 14.31 -21.31
CA VAL A 159 11.69 14.62 -21.70
C VAL A 159 11.83 14.83 -23.20
N ARG A 160 11.22 13.97 -24.03
CA ARG A 160 11.25 14.13 -25.49
C ARG A 160 10.61 15.44 -25.95
N HIS A 161 9.49 15.83 -25.33
CA HIS A 161 8.82 17.09 -25.65
C HIS A 161 9.68 18.31 -25.31
N MET A 162 10.44 18.28 -24.21
CA MET A 162 11.36 19.38 -23.88
C MET A 162 12.51 19.52 -24.88
N ARG A 163 13.01 18.39 -25.43
CA ARG A 163 14.12 18.39 -26.40
C ARG A 163 13.71 18.82 -27.81
N GLY A 164 12.47 18.59 -28.21
CA GLY A 164 11.96 18.97 -29.54
C GLY A 164 11.38 20.39 -29.63
N GLY A 165 11.34 21.12 -28.50
CA GLY A 165 10.92 22.52 -28.43
C GLY A 165 12.09 23.52 -28.29
N GLN A 166 13.32 23.04 -28.45
CA GLN A 166 14.53 23.82 -28.68
C GLN A 166 14.89 23.69 -30.17
#